data_AF-A0A7Z6MUR0-F1
#
_entry.id   AF-A0A7Z6MUR0-F1
#
_cell.length_a   1.000
_cell.length_b   1.000
_cell.length_c   1.000
_cell.angle_alpha   90.00
_cell.angle_beta   90.00
_cell.angle_gamma   90.00
#
_symmetry.space_group_name_H-M   'P 1'
#
loop_
_entity.id
_entity.type
_entity.pdbx_description
1 polymer ?
#
loop_
_entity_poly.entity_id
_entity_poly.type
_entity_poly.pdbx_seq_one_letter_code
_entity_poly.pdbx_strand_id
1 'polypeptide(L)'
;MKESYNLLVSLNKNELRPLLDEKKILLSCLYSEAIAHCIDHATKHRDYTLFVALVEVFNTRDYKMFVSGWVCERLGLLSKMGPNGAVFARSENQPNERMSWKVSLEEFAARKFKIALPAKKPTPDKTADKARRGPKKIDMLDSWARLPGSYGSGKR
;
A
#
# COMPACT_ATOMS: atom_id res chain seq x y z
N MET A 1 4.53 -13.78 -25.96
CA MET A 1 3.75 -13.55 -24.72
C MET A 1 4.05 -14.57 -23.62
N LYS A 2 4.03 -15.89 -23.87
CA LYS A 2 4.42 -16.89 -22.84
C LYS A 2 5.93 -16.89 -22.52
N GLU A 3 6.76 -16.54 -23.51
CA GLU A 3 8.22 -16.51 -23.39
C GLU A 3 8.71 -15.46 -22.39
N SER A 4 8.11 -14.27 -22.37
CA SER A 4 8.47 -13.21 -21.40
C SER A 4 8.18 -13.63 -19.95
N TYR A 5 7.09 -14.38 -19.72
CA TYR A 5 6.84 -15.00 -18.42
C TYR A 5 7.92 -16.02 -18.05
N ASN A 6 8.29 -16.92 -18.96
CA ASN A 6 9.32 -17.93 -18.70
C ASN A 6 10.68 -17.28 -18.38
N LEU A 7 11.03 -16.18 -19.04
CA LEU A 7 12.24 -15.43 -18.74
C LEU A 7 12.22 -14.87 -17.32
N LEU A 8 11.09 -14.31 -16.85
CA LEU A 8 10.98 -13.83 -15.46
C LEU A 8 11.04 -14.96 -14.43
N VAL A 9 10.41 -16.11 -14.72
CA VAL A 9 10.52 -17.29 -13.85
C VAL A 9 11.96 -17.79 -13.78
N SER A 10 12.69 -17.78 -14.90
CA SER A 10 14.11 -18.15 -14.92
C SER A 10 14.97 -17.16 -14.13
N LEU A 11 14.59 -15.88 -14.12
CA LEU A 11 15.27 -14.81 -13.40
C LEU A 11 15.16 -14.97 -11.88
N ASN A 12 14.09 -15.58 -11.36
CA ASN A 12 13.99 -15.93 -9.93
C ASN A 12 14.99 -17.00 -9.49
N LYS A 13 15.40 -17.88 -10.40
CA LYS A 13 16.38 -18.95 -10.13
C LYS A 13 17.82 -18.51 -10.39
N ASN A 14 18.01 -17.31 -10.97
CA ASN A 14 19.31 -16.83 -11.40
C ASN A 14 20.04 -16.15 -10.24
N GLU A 15 21.28 -16.54 -9.98
CA GLU A 15 22.15 -15.95 -8.95
C GLU A 15 22.45 -14.48 -9.21
N LEU A 16 22.34 -14.01 -10.46
CA LEU A 16 22.52 -12.60 -10.82
C LEU A 16 21.32 -11.71 -10.41
N ARG A 17 20.22 -12.31 -9.96
CA ARG A 17 18.99 -11.58 -9.57
C ARG A 17 19.25 -10.43 -8.60
N PRO A 18 20.05 -10.58 -7.52
CA PRO A 18 20.28 -9.51 -6.54
C PRO A 18 21.04 -8.31 -7.12
N LEU A 19 21.77 -8.50 -8.22
CA LEU A 19 22.55 -7.44 -8.88
C LEU A 19 21.71 -6.59 -9.82
N LEU A 20 20.50 -7.05 -10.16
CA LEU A 20 19.61 -6.36 -11.10
C LEU A 20 18.74 -5.33 -10.38
N ASP A 21 18.72 -4.12 -10.94
CA ASP A 21 17.87 -3.03 -10.48
C ASP A 21 16.38 -3.37 -10.64
N GLU A 22 15.69 -3.51 -9.51
CA GLU A 22 14.28 -3.86 -9.43
C GLU A 22 13.37 -2.85 -10.12
N LYS A 23 13.75 -1.57 -10.09
CA LYS A 23 13.01 -0.50 -10.78
C LYS A 23 13.01 -0.72 -12.29
N LYS A 24 14.16 -1.10 -12.85
CA LYS A 24 14.29 -1.35 -14.30
C LYS A 24 13.48 -2.57 -14.72
N ILE A 25 13.43 -3.60 -13.87
CA ILE A 25 12.62 -4.80 -14.13
C ILE A 25 11.14 -4.44 -14.17
N LEU A 26 10.65 -3.67 -13.19
CA LEU A 26 9.25 -3.26 -13.14
C LEU A 26 8.84 -2.41 -14.36
N LEU A 27 9.71 -1.50 -14.79
CA LEU A 27 9.48 -0.63 -15.94
C LEU A 27 9.70 -1.31 -17.30
N SER A 28 10.20 -2.55 -17.31
CA SER A 28 10.52 -3.24 -18.56
C SER A 28 9.27 -3.65 -19.33
N CYS A 29 9.35 -3.60 -20.67
CA CYS A 29 8.29 -4.11 -21.55
C CYS A 29 8.02 -5.60 -21.31
N LEU A 30 9.07 -6.39 -21.06
CA LEU A 30 8.97 -7.83 -20.77
C LEU A 30 8.08 -8.11 -19.56
N TYR A 31 8.20 -7.29 -18.50
CA TYR A 31 7.35 -7.42 -17.32
C TYR A 31 5.89 -7.07 -17.60
N SER A 32 5.65 -6.02 -18.39
CA SER A 32 4.30 -5.65 -18.82
C SER A 32 3.61 -6.73 -19.66
N GLU A 33 4.36 -7.37 -20.57
CA GLU A 33 3.87 -8.48 -21.39
C GLU A 33 3.59 -9.73 -20.56
N ALA A 34 4.46 -10.04 -19.58
CA ALA A 34 4.27 -11.17 -18.69
C ALA A 34 3.04 -11.00 -17.79
N ILE A 35 2.80 -9.78 -17.28
CA ILE A 35 1.57 -9.47 -16.53
C ILE A 35 0.34 -9.66 -17.41
N ALA A 36 0.36 -9.15 -18.64
CA ALA A 36 -0.77 -9.32 -19.57
C ALA A 36 -1.06 -10.80 -19.82
N HIS A 37 -0.03 -11.61 -20.04
CA HIS A 37 -0.17 -13.06 -20.17
C HIS A 37 -0.77 -13.73 -18.91
N CYS A 38 -0.34 -13.33 -17.71
CA CYS A 38 -0.89 -13.87 -16.47
C CYS A 38 -2.36 -13.49 -16.27
N ILE A 39 -2.76 -12.28 -16.66
CA ILE A 39 -4.17 -11.84 -16.63
C ILE A 39 -5.00 -12.68 -17.61
N ASP A 40 -4.52 -12.86 -18.84
CA ASP A 40 -5.21 -13.67 -19.86
C ASP A 40 -5.35 -15.13 -19.39
N HIS A 41 -4.33 -15.67 -18.73
CA HIS A 41 -4.40 -17.01 -18.17
C HIS A 41 -5.38 -17.10 -17.00
N ALA A 42 -5.35 -16.13 -16.09
CA ALA A 42 -6.24 -16.09 -14.92
C ALA A 42 -7.71 -15.91 -15.30
N THR A 43 -8.01 -15.15 -16.35
CA THR A 43 -9.38 -14.99 -16.86
C THR A 43 -9.91 -16.28 -17.49
N LYS A 44 -9.07 -17.01 -18.25
CA LYS A 44 -9.45 -18.27 -18.91
C LYS A 44 -9.54 -19.46 -17.96
N HIS A 45 -8.52 -19.67 -17.14
CA HIS A 45 -8.34 -20.87 -16.32
C HIS A 45 -8.70 -20.68 -14.85
N ARG A 46 -8.95 -19.44 -14.41
CA ARG A 46 -9.20 -19.08 -12.99
C ARG A 46 -8.07 -19.53 -12.05
N ASP A 47 -6.87 -19.64 -12.59
CA ASP A 47 -5.66 -19.99 -11.87
C ASP A 47 -4.79 -18.74 -11.65
N TYR A 48 -4.42 -18.50 -10.40
CA TYR A 48 -3.68 -17.32 -9.94
C TYR A 48 -2.24 -17.65 -9.51
N THR A 49 -1.82 -18.92 -9.59
CA THR A 49 -0.49 -19.37 -9.17
C THR A 49 0.64 -18.68 -9.95
N LEU A 50 0.40 -18.31 -11.20
CA LEU A 50 1.41 -17.65 -12.03
C LEU A 50 1.83 -16.26 -11.49
N PHE A 51 0.93 -15.57 -10.77
CA PHE A 51 1.24 -14.26 -10.18
C PHE A 51 2.23 -14.35 -9.03
N VAL A 52 2.34 -15.51 -8.37
CA VAL A 52 3.29 -15.72 -7.27
C VAL A 52 4.71 -15.49 -7.77
N ALA A 53 5.07 -16.12 -8.89
CA ALA A 53 6.38 -15.97 -9.50
C ALA A 53 6.68 -14.50 -9.88
N LEU A 54 5.69 -13.75 -10.38
CA LEU A 54 5.85 -12.34 -10.75
C LEU A 54 6.11 -11.44 -9.52
N VAL A 55 5.42 -11.68 -8.41
CA VAL A 55 5.62 -10.91 -7.18
C VAL A 55 6.96 -11.25 -6.54
N GLU A 56 7.35 -12.53 -6.56
CA GLU A 56 8.61 -13.01 -5.99
C GLU A 56 9.86 -12.55 -6.74
N VAL A 57 9.71 -12.05 -7.97
CA VAL A 57 10.81 -11.39 -8.67
C VAL A 57 11.39 -10.27 -7.83
N PHE A 58 10.59 -9.49 -7.12
CA PHE A 58 11.09 -8.36 -6.34
C PHE A 58 11.54 -8.80 -4.95
N ASN A 59 12.56 -8.18 -4.36
CA ASN A 59 12.88 -8.32 -2.94
C ASN A 59 12.31 -7.16 -2.13
N THR A 60 12.28 -5.95 -2.70
CA THR A 60 11.77 -4.77 -1.99
C THR A 60 10.27 -4.89 -1.74
N ARG A 61 9.88 -4.62 -0.49
CA ARG A 61 8.48 -4.69 -0.04
C ARG A 61 7.55 -3.81 -0.87
N ASP A 62 7.97 -2.58 -1.20
CA ASP A 62 7.16 -1.63 -1.94
C ASP A 62 6.86 -2.09 -3.37
N TYR A 63 7.76 -2.82 -4.03
CA TYR A 63 7.48 -3.40 -5.33
C TYR A 63 6.52 -4.60 -5.21
N LYS A 64 6.77 -5.50 -4.25
CA LYS A 64 5.90 -6.67 -3.99
C LYS A 64 4.45 -6.24 -3.73
N MET A 65 4.28 -5.28 -2.83
CA MET A 65 2.98 -4.81 -2.39
C MET A 65 2.26 -3.99 -3.48
N PHE A 66 2.99 -3.27 -4.34
CA PHE A 66 2.42 -2.58 -5.49
C PHE A 66 1.87 -3.58 -6.51
N VAL A 67 2.68 -4.57 -6.92
CA VAL A 67 2.27 -5.58 -7.90
C VAL A 67 1.09 -6.40 -7.37
N SER A 68 1.19 -6.89 -6.13
CA SER A 68 0.11 -7.67 -5.52
C SER A 68 -1.17 -6.86 -5.33
N GLY A 69 -1.07 -5.61 -4.88
CA GLY A 69 -2.21 -4.69 -4.75
C GLY A 69 -2.88 -4.42 -6.09
N TRP A 70 -2.09 -4.14 -7.13
CA TRP A 70 -2.61 -3.92 -8.48
C TRP A 70 -3.33 -5.15 -9.04
N VAL A 71 -2.75 -6.34 -8.89
CA VAL A 71 -3.38 -7.60 -9.32
C VAL A 71 -4.69 -7.84 -8.56
N CYS A 72 -4.72 -7.53 -7.26
CA CYS A 72 -5.91 -7.64 -6.43
C CYS A 72 -7.03 -6.70 -6.90
N GLU A 73 -6.72 -5.45 -7.20
CA GLU A 73 -7.71 -4.48 -7.70
C GLU A 73 -8.20 -4.84 -9.11
N ARG A 74 -7.29 -5.26 -9.98
CA ARG A 74 -7.61 -5.66 -11.36
C ARG A 74 -8.55 -6.86 -11.41
N LEU A 75 -8.30 -7.89 -10.61
CA LEU A 75 -9.00 -9.17 -10.68
C LEU A 75 -10.03 -9.39 -9.57
N GLY A 76 -10.20 -8.44 -8.64
CA GLY A 76 -11.11 -8.61 -7.49
C GLY A 76 -10.61 -9.69 -6.52
N LEU A 77 -9.30 -9.71 -6.24
CA LEU A 77 -8.65 -10.69 -5.37
C LEU A 77 -8.24 -10.08 -4.03
N LEU A 78 -7.97 -10.96 -3.07
CA LEU A 78 -7.28 -10.65 -1.83
C LEU A 78 -5.90 -11.32 -1.88
N SER A 79 -4.86 -10.56 -1.52
CA SER A 79 -3.52 -11.11 -1.36
C SER A 79 -3.17 -11.23 0.12
N LYS A 80 -2.51 -12.33 0.47
CA LYS A 80 -1.84 -12.51 1.75
C LYS A 80 -0.40 -12.93 1.47
N MET A 81 0.56 -12.29 2.12
CA MET A 81 1.96 -12.74 2.07
C MET A 81 2.09 -13.93 3.01
N GLY A 82 2.25 -15.13 2.46
CA GLY A 82 2.50 -16.37 3.20
C GLY A 82 3.99 -16.72 3.27
N PRO A 83 4.35 -17.82 3.97
CA PRO A 83 5.72 -18.29 4.05
C PRO A 83 6.31 -18.73 2.69
N ASN A 84 5.45 -19.16 1.76
CA ASN A 84 5.82 -19.63 0.42
C ASN A 84 5.49 -18.60 -0.68
N GLY A 85 5.45 -17.32 -0.35
CA GLY A 85 5.16 -16.25 -1.30
C GLY A 85 3.76 -15.64 -1.19
N ALA A 86 3.40 -14.83 -2.18
CA ALA A 86 2.10 -14.17 -2.24
C ALA A 86 1.00 -15.20 -2.56
N VAL A 87 -0.02 -15.29 -1.70
CA VAL A 87 -1.19 -16.13 -1.92
C VAL A 87 -2.37 -15.26 -2.32
N PHE A 88 -3.01 -15.59 -3.43
CA PHE A 88 -4.19 -14.88 -3.94
C PHE A 88 -5.46 -15.70 -3.70
N ALA A 89 -6.46 -15.09 -3.11
CA ALA A 89 -7.80 -15.64 -2.91
C ALA A 89 -8.84 -14.72 -3.55
N ARG A 90 -10.04 -15.23 -3.86
CA ARG A 90 -11.12 -14.38 -4.37
C ARG A 90 -11.64 -13.45 -3.28
N SER A 91 -11.87 -12.20 -3.66
CA SER A 91 -12.56 -11.21 -2.82
C SER A 91 -14.04 -11.13 -3.19
N GLU A 92 -14.83 -10.51 -2.33
CA GLU A 92 -16.18 -10.05 -2.64
C GLU A 92 -16.17 -8.78 -3.51
N ASN A 93 -15.02 -8.13 -3.65
CA ASN A 93 -14.85 -6.93 -4.48
C ASN A 93 -14.97 -7.26 -5.97
N GLN A 94 -15.66 -6.41 -6.72
CA GLN A 94 -15.76 -6.55 -8.17
C GLN A 94 -14.41 -6.28 -8.87
N PRO A 95 -14.04 -7.06 -9.90
CA PRO A 95 -12.84 -6.82 -10.70
C PRO A 95 -12.89 -5.47 -11.42
N ASN A 96 -11.78 -4.72 -11.41
CA ASN A 96 -11.67 -3.46 -12.13
C ASN A 96 -11.02 -3.64 -13.51
N GLU A 97 -11.84 -3.97 -14.51
CA GLU A 97 -11.38 -4.19 -15.89
C GLU A 97 -10.91 -2.94 -16.64
N ARG A 98 -11.09 -1.74 -16.06
CA ARG A 98 -10.61 -0.48 -16.65
C ARG A 98 -9.21 -0.09 -16.19
N MET A 99 -8.68 -0.76 -15.17
CA MET A 99 -7.38 -0.43 -14.60
C MET A 99 -6.24 -0.77 -15.57
N SER A 100 -5.48 0.23 -16.00
CA SER A 100 -4.34 0.06 -16.91
C SER A 100 -3.04 -0.06 -16.13
N TRP A 101 -2.23 -1.08 -16.47
CA TRP A 101 -0.92 -1.30 -15.86
C TRP A 101 0.01 -0.10 -16.05
N LYS A 102 0.05 0.48 -17.25
CA LYS A 102 0.91 1.63 -17.58
C LYS A 102 0.59 2.86 -16.74
N VAL A 103 -0.70 3.19 -16.63
CA VAL A 103 -1.17 4.35 -15.84
C VAL A 103 -0.82 4.17 -14.36
N SER A 104 -1.07 2.99 -13.80
CA SER A 104 -0.73 2.70 -12.40
C SER A 104 0.77 2.71 -12.15
N LEU A 105 1.59 2.29 -13.11
CA LEU A 105 3.05 2.38 -13.03
C LEU A 105 3.54 3.83 -13.04
N GLU A 106 2.98 4.67 -13.89
CA GLU A 106 3.32 6.10 -13.96
C GLU A 106 2.97 6.81 -12.63
N GLU A 107 1.81 6.52 -12.06
CA GLU A 107 1.41 7.03 -10.75
C GLU A 107 2.36 6.56 -9.64
N PHE A 108 2.78 5.30 -9.66
CA PHE A 108 3.73 4.75 -8.70
C PHE A 108 5.13 5.36 -8.86
N ALA A 109 5.57 5.57 -10.11
CA ALA A 109 6.83 6.25 -10.41
C ALA A 109 6.80 7.72 -9.96
N ALA A 110 5.70 8.43 -10.17
CA ALA A 110 5.50 9.80 -9.69
C ALA A 110 5.59 9.89 -8.16
N ARG A 111 5.17 8.84 -7.44
CA ARG A 111 5.31 8.70 -5.99
C ARG A 111 6.68 8.20 -5.53
N LYS A 112 7.69 8.23 -6.41
CA LYS A 112 9.06 7.75 -6.14
C LYS A 112 9.09 6.29 -5.69
N PHE A 113 8.22 5.45 -6.25
CA PHE A 113 8.13 4.00 -5.96
C PHE A 113 7.82 3.69 -4.49
N LYS A 114 7.11 4.60 -3.81
CA LYS A 114 6.61 4.38 -2.45
C LYS A 114 5.13 4.04 -2.49
N ILE A 115 4.75 3.00 -1.76
CA ILE A 115 3.34 2.65 -1.62
C ILE A 115 2.65 3.68 -0.76
N ALA A 116 1.55 4.22 -1.27
CA ALA A 116 0.56 4.86 -0.42
C ALA A 116 -0.16 3.75 0.33
N LEU A 117 0.31 3.44 1.54
CA LEU A 117 -0.47 2.61 2.43
C LEU A 117 -1.80 3.34 2.64
N PRO A 118 -2.96 2.67 2.53
CA PRO A 118 -4.20 3.30 2.95
C PRO A 118 -3.97 3.73 4.40
N ALA A 119 -3.95 5.05 4.62
CA ALA A 119 -3.95 5.61 5.96
C ALA A 119 -5.07 4.87 6.68
N LYS A 120 -4.74 4.17 7.78
CA LYS A 120 -5.72 3.46 8.61
C LYS A 120 -6.96 4.34 8.64
N LYS A 121 -8.07 3.88 8.03
CA LYS A 121 -9.35 4.52 8.25
C LYS A 121 -9.46 4.60 9.78
N PRO A 122 -9.64 5.80 10.38
CA PRO A 122 -9.80 5.87 11.81
C PRO A 122 -10.94 4.93 12.15
N THR A 123 -10.63 3.89 12.92
CA THR A 123 -11.64 3.00 13.47
C THR A 123 -12.67 3.88 14.17
N PRO A 124 -13.95 3.88 13.77
CA PRO A 124 -14.97 4.38 14.67
C PRO A 124 -14.92 3.45 15.88
N ASP A 125 -14.94 4.02 17.07
CA ASP A 125 -14.86 3.35 18.38
C ASP A 125 -13.47 3.31 19.01
N LYS A 126 -13.04 4.49 19.44
CA LYS A 126 -12.90 4.67 20.89
C LYS A 126 -13.76 5.84 21.30
N THR A 127 -14.83 5.55 22.02
CA THR A 127 -15.50 6.49 22.92
C THR A 127 -14.44 7.37 23.55
N ALA A 128 -14.43 8.65 23.18
CA ALA A 128 -13.69 9.64 23.90
C ALA A 128 -14.31 9.69 25.30
N ASP A 129 -13.72 8.94 26.24
CA ASP A 129 -13.83 9.26 27.64
C ASP A 129 -13.37 10.70 27.76
N LYS A 130 -14.37 11.60 27.85
CA LYS A 130 -14.18 12.98 28.24
C LYS A 130 -13.51 12.93 29.60
N ALA A 131 -12.18 12.94 29.62
CA ALA A 131 -11.40 13.29 30.78
C ALA A 131 -11.86 14.68 31.20
N ARG A 132 -12.83 14.73 32.12
CA ARG A 132 -13.25 15.94 32.82
C ARG A 132 -12.02 16.44 33.56
N ARG A 133 -11.27 17.34 32.93
CA ARG A 133 -10.23 18.13 33.58
C ARG A 133 -10.93 18.91 34.69
N GLY A 134 -10.84 18.42 35.92
CA GLY A 134 -11.24 19.18 37.11
C GLY A 134 -10.46 20.49 37.16
N PRO A 135 -11.03 21.57 37.72
CA PRO A 135 -10.37 22.86 37.76
C PRO A 135 -9.04 22.75 38.51
N LYS A 136 -7.95 23.20 37.86
CA LYS A 136 -6.62 23.31 38.46
C LYS A 136 -6.74 24.19 39.70
N LYS A 137 -6.44 23.65 40.89
CA LYS A 137 -6.18 24.46 42.09
C LYS A 137 -4.97 25.32 41.79
N ILE A 138 -5.20 26.61 41.55
CA ILE A 138 -4.15 27.62 41.49
C ILE A 138 -3.85 27.95 42.94
N ASP A 139 -2.63 27.68 43.38
CA ASP A 139 -2.15 28.03 44.70
C ASP A 139 -2.09 29.56 44.79
N MET A 140 -2.95 30.14 45.63
CA MET A 140 -3.18 31.59 45.73
C MET A 140 -2.02 32.31 46.45
N LEU A 141 -1.00 31.58 46.90
CA LEU A 141 0.16 32.10 47.63
C LEU A 141 1.40 32.34 46.75
N ASP A 142 1.45 31.78 45.53
CA ASP A 142 2.61 31.88 44.62
C ASP A 142 2.38 32.84 43.43
N SER A 143 1.31 33.63 43.45
CA SER A 143 1.06 34.65 42.43
C SER A 143 1.66 36.00 42.83
N TRP A 144 2.97 36.15 42.60
CA TRP A 144 3.77 37.37 42.81
C TRP A 144 3.41 38.57 41.89
N ALA A 145 2.14 38.69 41.49
CA ALA A 145 1.66 39.74 40.58
C ALA A 145 0.14 39.98 40.66
N ARG A 146 -0.49 39.91 41.83
CA ARG A 146 -1.84 40.47 42.04
C ARG A 146 -1.77 41.73 42.90
N LEU A 147 -1.29 42.81 42.30
CA LEU A 147 -1.56 44.16 42.80
C LEU A 147 -3.05 44.48 42.56
N PRO A 148 -3.81 44.90 43.59
CA PRO A 148 -5.22 45.23 43.47
C PRO A 148 -5.36 46.63 42.84
N GLY A 149 -5.75 46.71 41.57
CA GLY A 149 -5.83 48.03 40.91
C GLY A 149 -6.26 48.09 39.45
N SER A 150 -6.93 47.08 38.90
CA SER A 150 -7.53 47.18 37.57
C SER A 150 -9.05 47.10 37.69
N TYR A 151 -9.62 48.25 38.04
CA TYR A 151 -11.03 48.56 37.84
C TYR A 151 -11.37 48.54 36.34
N GLY A 152 -12.49 47.91 36.00
CA GLY A 152 -13.45 48.41 35.00
C GLY A 152 -13.02 48.46 33.53
N SER A 153 -13.64 47.59 32.72
CA SER A 153 -14.27 47.89 31.41
C SER A 153 -14.64 46.53 30.79
N GLY A 154 -15.89 46.09 30.69
CA GLY A 154 -17.08 46.85 30.33
C GLY A 154 -17.26 46.85 28.82
N LYS A 155 -17.69 45.73 28.23
CA LYS A 155 -18.56 45.77 27.04
C LYS A 155 -19.64 44.70 27.17
N ARG A 156 -20.86 45.20 27.06
CA ARG A 156 -22.12 44.45 26.91
C ARG A 156 -22.04 43.51 25.72
#